data_AF-A0A4P9EGZ4-F1
#
_entry.id   AF-A0A4P9EGZ4-F1
#
_cell.length_a   1.000
_cell.length_b   1.000
_cell.length_c   1.000
_cell.angle_alpha   90.00
_cell.angle_beta   90.00
_cell.angle_gamma   90.00
#
_symmetry.space_group_name_H-M   'P 1'
#
loop_
_entity.id
_entity.type
_entity.pdbx_description
1 polymer ?
#
loop_
_entity_poly.entity_id
_entity_poly.type
_entity_poly.pdbx_seq_one_letter_code
_entity_poly.pdbx_strand_id
1 'polypeptide(L)'
;MNKKDEDKKSAELQALNAKLYQEEQEKEAALKQKKAEDSFYQKLSDGFDVNVLVVGDSIGAGAGTETDGQQWFKQLQAYLRTVNKASVSVTNVSMGGNTSYAGYVQTMALDDDIDYDLAVICYGQNDALQGLDVYYEAIVQAIKNKYPNCSIISILESSQRDYTSNIITIQSICDHYGIPVADTIVAFNNSGKAYDDLSNDGVHPNDAGQEIYYETVKNVIDENVAASTGKMENVDAINADVHKFDNFIWYGADKDFKRVDDTTFTLNASASGVFGIDYTFESGDNKADIYVDGELFESPTVTFDYDFSQRHILVVSDDCTVEKEIKVVFNSKEQADGFQGMCFSWE
;
A
#
# COMPACT_ATOMS: atom_id res chain seq x y z
N MET A 1 -22.59 -26.65 61.51
CA MET A 1 -23.04 -27.11 60.18
C MET A 1 -22.66 -28.58 60.03
N ASN A 2 -23.50 -29.41 59.39
CA ASN A 2 -23.20 -30.83 59.21
C ASN A 2 -22.29 -30.98 57.99
N LYS A 3 -21.25 -31.84 58.06
CA LYS A 3 -20.24 -32.01 57.00
C LYS A 3 -20.84 -32.27 55.61
N LYS A 4 -21.97 -32.98 55.58
CA LYS A 4 -22.74 -33.27 54.37
C LYS A 4 -23.33 -32.03 53.67
N ASP A 5 -23.68 -31.00 54.44
CA ASP A 5 -24.19 -29.73 53.88
C ASP A 5 -23.05 -28.83 53.36
N GLU A 6 -21.86 -28.94 53.97
CA GLU A 6 -20.64 -28.28 53.48
C GLU A 6 -20.13 -28.92 52.19
N ASP A 7 -20.11 -30.26 52.13
CA ASP A 7 -19.73 -31.02 50.93
C ASP A 7 -20.68 -30.71 49.75
N LYS A 8 -21.99 -30.60 50.02
CA LYS A 8 -22.99 -30.23 49.00
C LYS A 8 -22.79 -28.80 48.48
N LYS A 9 -22.57 -27.83 49.37
CA LYS A 9 -22.28 -26.44 48.99
C LYS A 9 -20.97 -26.31 48.20
N SER A 10 -19.96 -27.11 48.57
CA SER A 10 -18.69 -27.16 47.85
C SER A 10 -18.86 -27.70 46.43
N ALA A 11 -19.63 -28.77 46.24
CA ALA A 11 -19.94 -29.31 44.92
C ALA A 11 -20.77 -28.35 44.05
N GLU A 12 -21.75 -27.65 44.64
CA GLU A 12 -22.54 -26.61 43.94
C GLU A 12 -21.67 -25.43 43.49
N LEU A 13 -20.73 -24.99 44.33
CA LEU A 13 -19.78 -23.93 43.98
C LEU A 13 -18.79 -24.37 42.89
N GLN A 14 -18.30 -25.60 42.94
CA GLN A 14 -17.43 -26.15 41.89
C GLN A 14 -18.15 -26.24 40.54
N ALA A 15 -19.41 -26.69 40.54
CA ALA A 15 -20.22 -26.75 39.33
C ALA A 15 -20.50 -25.35 38.76
N LEU A 16 -20.79 -24.36 39.62
CA LEU A 16 -20.99 -22.97 39.19
C LEU A 16 -19.71 -22.38 38.57
N ASN A 17 -18.55 -22.59 39.20
CA ASN A 17 -17.27 -22.11 38.69
C ASN A 17 -16.91 -22.77 37.36
N ALA A 18 -17.13 -24.08 37.21
CA ALA A 18 -16.92 -24.78 35.94
C ALA A 18 -17.82 -24.22 34.83
N LYS A 19 -19.08 -23.91 35.14
CA LYS A 19 -20.02 -23.30 34.20
C LYS A 19 -19.57 -21.89 33.78
N LEU A 20 -19.19 -21.04 34.74
CA LEU A 20 -18.69 -19.69 34.46
C LEU A 20 -17.44 -19.73 33.57
N TYR A 21 -16.51 -20.65 33.86
CA TYR A 21 -15.32 -20.85 33.04
C TYR A 21 -15.65 -21.27 31.61
N GLN A 22 -16.61 -22.19 31.44
CA GLN A 22 -17.07 -22.59 30.11
C GLN A 22 -17.75 -21.43 29.36
N GLU A 23 -18.61 -20.66 30.03
CA GLU A 23 -19.26 -19.49 29.44
C GLU A 23 -18.24 -18.40 29.02
N GLU A 24 -17.14 -18.25 29.75
CA GLU A 24 -16.05 -17.35 29.41
C GLU A 24 -15.30 -17.83 28.17
N GLN A 25 -14.96 -19.12 28.10
CA GLN A 25 -14.33 -19.72 26.91
C GLN A 25 -15.21 -19.60 25.66
N GLU A 26 -16.51 -19.83 25.78
CA GLU A 26 -17.47 -19.71 24.67
C GLU A 26 -17.56 -18.25 24.17
N LYS A 27 -17.53 -17.27 25.08
CA LYS A 27 -17.50 -15.85 24.72
C LYS A 27 -16.20 -15.45 24.03
N GLU A 28 -15.06 -15.90 24.53
CA GLU A 28 -13.76 -15.65 23.90
C GLU A 28 -13.69 -16.26 22.49
N ALA A 29 -14.17 -17.50 22.32
CA ALA A 29 -14.23 -18.15 21.03
C ALA A 29 -15.14 -17.41 20.04
N ALA A 30 -16.33 -16.98 20.49
CA ALA A 30 -17.25 -16.21 19.67
C ALA A 30 -16.67 -14.84 19.27
N LEU A 31 -15.97 -14.15 20.17
CA LEU A 31 -15.32 -12.87 19.87
C LEU A 31 -14.18 -13.05 18.86
N LYS A 32 -13.38 -14.11 19.00
CA LYS A 32 -12.31 -14.44 18.06
C LYS A 32 -12.85 -14.78 16.67
N GLN A 33 -13.92 -15.56 16.61
CA GLN A 33 -14.59 -15.87 15.34
C GLN A 33 -15.12 -14.60 14.69
N LYS A 34 -15.80 -13.75 15.47
CA LYS A 34 -16.32 -12.47 14.98
C LYS A 34 -15.21 -11.58 14.41
N LYS A 35 -14.12 -11.36 15.15
CA LYS A 35 -12.95 -10.61 14.66
C LYS A 35 -12.40 -11.16 13.34
N ALA A 36 -12.41 -12.48 13.16
CA ALA A 36 -11.91 -13.12 11.95
C ALA A 36 -12.89 -13.01 10.77
N GLU A 37 -14.19 -12.92 11.01
CA GLU A 37 -15.25 -12.80 10.00
C GLU A 37 -15.52 -11.34 9.59
N ASP A 38 -15.22 -10.39 10.46
CA ASP A 38 -15.44 -8.96 10.24
C ASP A 38 -14.48 -8.37 9.20
N SER A 39 -15.00 -7.48 8.36
CA SER A 39 -14.22 -6.53 7.57
C SER A 39 -13.63 -5.41 8.44
N PHE A 40 -12.81 -4.53 7.88
CA PHE A 40 -12.38 -3.30 8.56
C PHE A 40 -13.54 -2.48 9.12
N TYR A 41 -14.59 -2.30 8.32
CA TYR A 41 -15.74 -1.46 8.70
C TYR A 41 -16.50 -2.05 9.88
N GLN A 42 -16.67 -3.37 9.91
CA GLN A 42 -17.30 -4.08 11.03
C GLN A 42 -16.39 -4.07 12.27
N LYS A 43 -15.08 -4.29 12.10
CA LYS A 43 -14.08 -4.20 13.18
C LYS A 43 -14.08 -2.85 13.89
N LEU A 44 -14.21 -1.75 13.15
CA LEU A 44 -14.36 -0.41 13.73
C LEU A 44 -15.61 -0.29 14.61
N SER A 45 -16.76 -0.76 14.12
CA SER A 45 -18.03 -0.74 14.87
C SER A 45 -17.96 -1.59 16.14
N ASP A 46 -17.29 -2.73 16.05
CA ASP A 46 -17.16 -3.70 17.13
C ASP A 46 -16.04 -3.41 18.13
N GLY A 47 -15.22 -2.39 17.85
CA GLY A 47 -14.15 -1.96 18.74
C GLY A 47 -12.98 -2.95 18.75
N PHE A 48 -12.64 -3.54 17.60
CA PHE A 48 -11.42 -4.32 17.42
C PHE A 48 -10.25 -3.44 17.00
N ASP A 49 -9.04 -3.90 17.30
CA ASP A 49 -7.82 -3.29 16.75
C ASP A 49 -7.86 -3.30 15.22
N VAL A 50 -7.43 -2.19 14.62
CA VAL A 50 -7.34 -2.08 13.16
C VAL A 50 -6.00 -1.49 12.71
N ASN A 51 -5.45 -2.06 11.64
CA ASN A 51 -4.25 -1.59 10.96
C ASN A 51 -4.59 -1.09 9.56
N VAL A 52 -4.13 0.11 9.22
CA VAL A 52 -4.36 0.72 7.90
C VAL A 52 -3.04 0.85 7.15
N LEU A 53 -3.03 0.43 5.90
CA LEU A 53 -1.93 0.62 4.95
C LEU A 53 -2.26 1.77 4.00
N VAL A 54 -1.33 2.67 3.76
CA VAL A 54 -1.41 3.68 2.69
C VAL A 54 -0.34 3.38 1.66
N VAL A 55 -0.76 3.18 0.41
CA VAL A 55 0.11 2.90 -0.74
C VAL A 55 -0.17 3.94 -1.80
N GLY A 56 0.80 4.81 -2.08
CA GLY A 56 0.57 5.92 -3.00
C GLY A 56 1.83 6.63 -3.48
N ASP A 57 1.63 7.71 -4.23
CA ASP A 57 2.71 8.53 -4.72
C ASP A 57 3.05 9.69 -3.75
N SER A 58 3.44 10.87 -4.26
CA SER A 58 3.70 12.05 -3.43
C SER A 58 2.45 12.53 -2.70
N ILE A 59 1.26 12.43 -3.30
CA ILE A 59 0.00 12.82 -2.67
C ILE A 59 -0.35 11.82 -1.56
N GLY A 60 -0.14 10.52 -1.80
CA GLY A 60 -0.25 9.47 -0.78
C GLY A 60 0.71 9.67 0.40
N ALA A 61 1.92 10.19 0.13
CA ALA A 61 2.91 10.55 1.14
C ALA A 61 2.58 11.85 1.91
N GLY A 62 1.55 12.59 1.50
CA GLY A 62 1.16 13.88 2.10
C GLY A 62 2.05 15.05 1.67
N ALA A 63 2.64 15.00 0.47
CA ALA A 63 3.33 16.15 -0.11
C ALA A 63 2.37 17.33 -0.29
N GLY A 64 2.92 18.54 -0.23
CA GLY A 64 2.16 19.80 -0.29
C GLY A 64 1.68 20.32 1.07
N THR A 65 1.58 19.46 2.10
CA THR A 65 1.26 19.88 3.47
C THR A 65 2.25 20.94 3.97
N GLU A 66 1.72 22.01 4.57
CA GLU A 66 2.48 23.13 5.11
C GLU A 66 2.74 22.96 6.62
N THR A 67 1.83 22.25 7.30
CA THR A 67 1.92 21.99 8.75
C THR A 67 2.10 20.51 9.06
N ASP A 68 3.17 20.15 9.78
CA ASP A 68 3.35 18.76 10.22
C ASP A 68 2.17 18.27 11.07
N GLY A 69 1.66 17.09 10.75
CA GLY A 69 0.46 16.52 11.37
C GLY A 69 -0.81 16.73 10.54
N GLN A 70 -0.82 17.66 9.58
CA GLN A 70 -1.98 17.92 8.71
C GLN A 70 -2.01 17.05 7.45
N GLN A 71 -1.06 16.13 7.26
CA GLN A 71 -1.16 15.14 6.18
C GLN A 71 -2.46 14.33 6.33
N TRP A 72 -3.22 14.13 5.24
CA TRP A 72 -4.55 13.53 5.27
C TRP A 72 -4.59 12.18 6.02
N PHE A 73 -3.55 11.34 5.87
CA PHE A 73 -3.49 10.03 6.52
C PHE A 73 -3.21 10.12 8.03
N LYS A 74 -2.53 11.18 8.50
CA LYS A 74 -2.34 11.43 9.94
C LYS A 74 -3.64 11.95 10.57
N GLN A 75 -4.37 12.80 9.85
CA GLN A 75 -5.70 13.23 10.26
C GLN A 75 -6.66 12.06 10.36
N LEU A 76 -6.65 11.18 9.34
CA LEU A 76 -7.41 9.93 9.35
C LEU A 76 -7.04 9.05 10.55
N GLN A 77 -5.75 8.87 10.86
CA GLN A 77 -5.32 8.12 12.04
C GLN A 77 -5.88 8.72 13.34
N ALA A 78 -5.83 10.04 13.50
CA ALA A 78 -6.35 10.73 14.68
C ALA A 78 -7.88 10.57 14.81
N TYR A 79 -8.60 10.66 13.69
CA TYR A 79 -10.03 10.40 13.63
C TYR A 79 -10.37 8.96 14.05
N LEU A 80 -9.73 7.97 13.42
CA LEU A 80 -9.98 6.56 13.71
C LEU A 80 -9.71 6.20 15.17
N ARG A 81 -8.68 6.79 15.80
CA ARG A 81 -8.42 6.66 17.25
C ARG A 81 -9.50 7.28 18.14
N THR A 82 -10.26 8.24 17.62
CA THR A 82 -11.34 8.90 18.37
C THR A 82 -12.62 8.06 18.32
N VAL A 83 -12.91 7.43 17.18
CA VAL A 83 -14.13 6.63 17.00
C VAL A 83 -13.96 5.16 17.39
N ASN A 84 -12.75 4.61 17.31
CA ASN A 84 -12.45 3.26 17.74
C ASN A 84 -12.07 3.23 19.23
N LYS A 85 -12.61 2.27 19.97
CA LYS A 85 -12.26 2.05 21.39
C LYS A 85 -11.01 1.20 21.58
N ALA A 86 -10.48 0.63 20.50
CA ALA A 86 -9.29 -0.21 20.46
C ALA A 86 -8.11 0.49 19.75
N SER A 87 -7.01 -0.23 19.53
CA SER A 87 -5.83 0.36 18.92
C SER A 87 -6.01 0.59 17.42
N VAL A 88 -5.39 1.67 16.93
CA VAL A 88 -5.35 2.03 15.51
C VAL A 88 -3.92 2.36 15.13
N SER A 89 -3.43 1.68 14.08
CA SER A 89 -2.15 1.95 13.44
C SER A 89 -2.36 2.36 11.98
N VAL A 90 -1.44 3.19 11.47
CA VAL A 90 -1.37 3.56 10.05
C VAL A 90 0.08 3.41 9.63
N THR A 91 0.32 2.57 8.63
CA THR A 91 1.61 2.45 7.95
C THR A 91 1.48 3.10 6.58
N ASN A 92 2.40 4.00 6.24
CA ASN A 92 2.42 4.66 4.94
C ASN A 92 3.70 4.29 4.21
N VAL A 93 3.55 3.57 3.09
CA VAL A 93 4.65 3.12 2.21
C VAL A 93 4.70 3.91 0.91
N SER A 94 4.02 5.06 0.85
CA SER A 94 3.95 5.89 -0.35
C SER A 94 5.31 6.45 -0.76
N MET A 95 5.54 6.55 -2.07
CA MET A 95 6.79 7.03 -2.65
C MET A 95 6.54 8.19 -3.61
N GLY A 96 7.05 9.38 -3.27
CA GLY A 96 6.92 10.57 -4.10
C GLY A 96 7.46 10.39 -5.52
N GLY A 97 6.75 10.93 -6.52
CA GLY A 97 7.18 10.91 -7.93
C GLY A 97 7.16 9.54 -8.61
N ASN A 98 6.52 8.54 -7.99
CA ASN A 98 6.45 7.18 -8.52
C ASN A 98 5.07 6.84 -9.06
N THR A 99 5.01 5.80 -9.90
CA THR A 99 3.79 5.25 -10.50
C THR A 99 3.23 4.10 -9.67
N SER A 100 2.05 3.60 -10.05
CA SER A 100 1.41 2.43 -9.44
C SER A 100 2.30 1.16 -9.44
N TYR A 101 3.25 1.02 -10.36
CA TYR A 101 4.23 -0.07 -10.31
C TYR A 101 5.04 -0.07 -9.01
N ALA A 102 5.48 1.11 -8.56
CA ALA A 102 6.17 1.22 -7.27
C ALA A 102 5.25 0.86 -6.11
N GLY A 103 3.96 1.15 -6.20
CA GLY A 103 2.96 0.74 -5.21
C GLY A 103 2.85 -0.78 -5.08
N TYR A 104 2.88 -1.49 -6.21
CA TYR A 104 2.94 -2.96 -6.22
C TYR A 104 4.21 -3.45 -5.52
N VAL A 105 5.38 -2.92 -5.92
CA VAL A 105 6.67 -3.34 -5.34
C VAL A 105 6.74 -3.05 -3.85
N GLN A 106 6.32 -1.86 -3.40
CA GLN A 106 6.27 -1.51 -1.97
C GLN A 106 5.35 -2.46 -1.19
N THR A 107 4.18 -2.79 -1.75
CA THR A 107 3.25 -3.73 -1.11
C THR A 107 3.86 -5.12 -0.97
N MET A 108 4.47 -5.65 -2.04
CA MET A 108 5.05 -6.99 -2.01
C MET A 108 6.31 -7.07 -1.14
N ALA A 109 7.16 -6.05 -1.17
CA ALA A 109 8.39 -5.98 -0.38
C ALA A 109 8.16 -5.67 1.12
N LEU A 110 6.98 -5.17 1.51
CA LEU A 110 6.67 -4.83 2.91
C LEU A 110 6.64 -6.06 3.83
N ASP A 111 7.67 -6.31 4.60
CA ASP A 111 7.74 -7.45 5.53
C ASP A 111 7.82 -6.95 6.98
N ASP A 112 6.67 -6.52 7.50
CA ASP A 112 6.54 -5.93 8.85
C ASP A 112 5.70 -6.78 9.82
N ASP A 113 5.25 -7.96 9.40
CA ASP A 113 4.45 -8.92 10.18
C ASP A 113 3.09 -8.32 10.66
N ILE A 114 2.56 -7.33 9.94
CA ILE A 114 1.27 -6.69 10.22
C ILE A 114 0.20 -7.24 9.27
N ASP A 115 -0.91 -7.74 9.82
CA ASP A 115 -2.14 -8.02 9.06
C ASP A 115 -2.96 -6.72 8.94
N TYR A 116 -3.06 -6.21 7.72
CA TYR A 116 -3.77 -4.95 7.43
C TYR A 116 -5.25 -5.20 7.20
N ASP A 117 -6.07 -4.33 7.82
CA ASP A 117 -7.53 -4.40 7.72
C ASP A 117 -8.07 -3.50 6.60
N LEU A 118 -7.42 -2.37 6.35
CA LEU A 118 -7.74 -1.45 5.27
C LEU A 118 -6.46 -1.06 4.53
N ALA A 119 -6.51 -1.03 3.20
CA ALA A 119 -5.53 -0.37 2.37
C ALA A 119 -6.17 0.82 1.63
N VAL A 120 -5.47 1.95 1.60
CA VAL A 120 -5.86 3.14 0.83
C VAL A 120 -4.85 3.36 -0.27
N ILE A 121 -5.30 3.26 -1.53
CA ILE A 121 -4.47 3.43 -2.73
C ILE A 121 -4.59 4.87 -3.24
N CYS A 122 -3.47 5.53 -3.55
CA CYS A 122 -3.43 6.90 -4.07
C CYS A 122 -2.38 7.02 -5.19
N TYR A 123 -2.81 6.77 -6.43
CA TYR A 123 -1.98 6.85 -7.64
C TYR A 123 -2.82 7.34 -8.82
N GLY A 124 -2.15 7.72 -9.91
CA GLY A 124 -2.76 8.15 -11.16
C GLY A 124 -2.11 9.41 -11.74
N GLN A 125 -1.51 10.26 -10.90
CA GLN A 125 -0.87 11.51 -11.30
C GLN A 125 0.41 11.30 -12.08
N ASN A 126 1.28 10.41 -11.60
CA ASN A 126 2.56 10.12 -12.25
C ASN A 126 2.45 8.99 -13.29
N ASP A 127 1.34 8.24 -13.28
CA ASP A 127 1.13 7.11 -14.17
C ASP A 127 0.90 7.54 -15.62
N ALA A 128 1.60 6.89 -16.55
CA ALA A 128 1.20 6.90 -17.94
C ALA A 128 -0.03 6.02 -18.14
N LEU A 129 -0.92 6.38 -19.08
CA LEU A 129 -2.09 5.56 -19.40
C LEU A 129 -1.71 4.13 -19.82
N GLN A 130 -0.59 3.99 -20.53
CA GLN A 130 -0.09 2.67 -20.93
C GLN A 130 0.48 1.94 -19.71
N GLY A 131 -0.08 0.77 -19.40
CA GLY A 131 0.33 -0.08 -18.29
C GLY A 131 -0.32 0.24 -16.95
N LEU A 132 -0.97 1.40 -16.81
CA LEU A 132 -1.73 1.75 -15.59
C LEU A 132 -2.76 0.68 -15.21
N ASP A 133 -3.47 0.14 -16.20
CA ASP A 133 -4.47 -0.90 -15.97
C ASP A 133 -3.86 -2.15 -15.31
N VAL A 134 -2.70 -2.59 -15.79
CA VAL A 134 -1.96 -3.73 -15.23
C VAL A 134 -1.40 -3.40 -13.86
N TYR A 135 -0.66 -2.29 -13.71
CA TYR A 135 0.05 -2.00 -12.46
C TYR A 135 -0.88 -1.61 -11.32
N TYR A 136 -1.95 -0.86 -11.60
CA TYR A 136 -2.93 -0.50 -10.59
C TYR A 136 -3.71 -1.75 -10.12
N GLU A 137 -4.08 -2.64 -11.05
CA GLU A 137 -4.70 -3.92 -10.70
C GLU A 137 -3.73 -4.86 -9.95
N ALA A 138 -2.43 -4.82 -10.28
CA ALA A 138 -1.40 -5.55 -9.53
C ALA A 138 -1.27 -5.09 -8.07
N ILE A 139 -1.46 -3.79 -7.76
CA ILE A 139 -1.57 -3.33 -6.36
C ILE A 139 -2.77 -4.02 -5.67
N VAL A 140 -3.93 -4.02 -6.32
CA VAL A 140 -5.16 -4.61 -5.76
C VAL A 140 -4.96 -6.09 -5.48
N GLN A 141 -4.40 -6.84 -6.43
CA GLN A 141 -4.12 -8.27 -6.26
C GLN A 141 -3.05 -8.52 -5.19
N ALA A 142 -1.98 -7.74 -5.15
CA ALA A 142 -0.95 -7.84 -4.11
C ALA A 142 -1.53 -7.65 -2.70
N ILE A 143 -2.39 -6.64 -2.50
CA ILE A 143 -3.06 -6.41 -1.21
C ILE A 143 -3.97 -7.58 -0.86
N LYS A 144 -4.81 -8.05 -1.79
CA LYS A 144 -5.72 -9.18 -1.55
C LYS A 144 -4.98 -10.48 -1.23
N ASN A 145 -3.88 -10.75 -1.91
CA ASN A 145 -3.11 -11.97 -1.71
C ASN A 145 -2.35 -11.95 -0.38
N LYS A 146 -1.76 -10.81 -0.02
CA LYS A 146 -0.98 -10.66 1.21
C LYS A 146 -1.85 -10.49 2.45
N TYR A 147 -3.00 -9.82 2.30
CA TYR A 147 -3.93 -9.50 3.36
C TYR A 147 -5.37 -9.87 2.95
N PRO A 148 -5.75 -11.18 2.99
CA PRO A 148 -7.02 -11.66 2.43
C PRO A 148 -8.31 -11.08 3.04
N ASN A 149 -8.22 -10.45 4.20
CA ASN A 149 -9.35 -9.81 4.87
C ASN A 149 -9.33 -8.27 4.76
N CYS A 150 -8.36 -7.72 4.03
CA CYS A 150 -8.17 -6.30 3.88
C CYS A 150 -9.24 -5.71 2.96
N SER A 151 -9.94 -4.68 3.44
CA SER A 151 -10.75 -3.80 2.61
C SER A 151 -9.85 -2.84 1.83
N ILE A 152 -10.30 -2.35 0.69
CA ILE A 152 -9.55 -1.39 -0.12
C ILE A 152 -10.41 -0.15 -0.35
N ILE A 153 -9.81 1.03 -0.27
CA ILE A 153 -10.35 2.30 -0.77
C ILE A 153 -9.37 2.85 -1.81
N SER A 154 -9.89 3.33 -2.93
CA SER A 154 -9.10 4.03 -3.95
C SER A 154 -9.38 5.53 -3.90
N ILE A 155 -8.33 6.35 -3.85
CA ILE A 155 -8.43 7.80 -3.99
C ILE A 155 -8.30 8.16 -5.48
N LEU A 156 -9.22 8.98 -5.99
CA LEU A 156 -9.03 9.66 -7.27
C LEU A 156 -8.34 10.99 -7.01
N GLU A 157 -7.11 11.13 -7.50
CA GLU A 157 -6.26 12.29 -7.21
C GLU A 157 -6.80 13.56 -7.85
N SER A 158 -7.10 14.55 -7.00
CA SER A 158 -7.61 15.86 -7.39
C SER A 158 -6.74 16.57 -8.45
N SER A 159 -5.45 16.25 -8.51
CA SER A 159 -4.47 16.80 -9.46
C SER A 159 -4.78 16.47 -10.91
N GLN A 160 -5.56 15.41 -11.17
CA GLN A 160 -6.07 15.08 -12.50
C GLN A 160 -7.12 16.10 -13.01
N ARG A 161 -7.72 16.88 -12.09
CA ARG A 161 -8.69 17.98 -12.29
C ARG A 161 -10.05 17.58 -12.85
N ASP A 162 -10.09 16.53 -13.65
CA ASP A 162 -11.26 15.97 -14.31
C ASP A 162 -11.11 14.44 -14.41
N TYR A 163 -12.13 13.76 -14.90
CA TYR A 163 -12.12 12.32 -15.15
C TYR A 163 -11.32 12.01 -16.43
N THR A 164 -10.00 12.11 -16.32
CA THR A 164 -9.05 11.73 -17.37
C THR A 164 -9.15 10.24 -17.70
N SER A 165 -8.52 9.79 -18.79
CA SER A 165 -8.45 8.37 -19.12
C SER A 165 -7.81 7.54 -17.98
N ASN A 166 -6.87 8.11 -17.23
CA ASN A 166 -6.29 7.44 -16.06
C ASN A 166 -7.35 7.23 -14.99
N ILE A 167 -8.09 8.28 -14.65
CA ILE A 167 -9.17 8.21 -13.64
C ILE A 167 -10.27 7.23 -14.07
N ILE A 168 -10.69 7.25 -15.34
CA ILE A 168 -11.70 6.32 -15.86
C ILE A 168 -11.21 4.87 -15.77
N THR A 169 -9.92 4.63 -16.03
CA THR A 169 -9.31 3.30 -15.90
C THR A 169 -9.33 2.84 -14.44
N ILE A 170 -8.93 3.69 -13.51
CA ILE A 170 -8.95 3.41 -12.07
C ILE A 170 -10.38 3.13 -11.58
N GLN A 171 -11.36 3.93 -12.00
CA GLN A 171 -12.77 3.72 -11.68
C GLN A 171 -13.27 2.37 -12.22
N SER A 172 -12.94 2.01 -13.46
CA SER A 172 -13.31 0.72 -14.03
C SER A 172 -12.74 -0.47 -13.26
N ILE A 173 -11.51 -0.35 -12.76
CA ILE A 173 -10.92 -1.37 -11.88
C ILE A 173 -11.69 -1.41 -10.56
N CYS A 174 -11.90 -0.25 -9.94
CA CYS A 174 -12.60 -0.17 -8.65
C CYS A 174 -14.02 -0.77 -8.72
N ASP A 175 -14.77 -0.45 -9.77
CA ASP A 175 -16.12 -0.98 -10.01
C ASP A 175 -16.13 -2.51 -10.14
N HIS A 176 -15.16 -3.09 -10.85
CA HIS A 176 -15.04 -4.54 -11.01
C HIS A 176 -14.78 -5.27 -9.69
N TYR A 177 -13.92 -4.70 -8.83
CA TYR A 177 -13.58 -5.27 -7.52
C TYR A 177 -14.53 -4.86 -6.39
N GLY A 178 -15.53 -4.00 -6.68
CA GLY A 178 -16.39 -3.42 -5.65
C GLY A 178 -15.64 -2.54 -4.64
N ILE A 179 -14.54 -1.90 -5.05
CA ILE A 179 -13.71 -1.02 -4.23
C ILE A 179 -14.39 0.36 -4.12
N PRO A 180 -14.73 0.83 -2.92
CA PRO A 180 -15.21 2.20 -2.73
C PRO A 180 -14.18 3.24 -3.16
N VAL A 181 -14.66 4.28 -3.86
CA VAL A 181 -13.83 5.37 -4.38
C VAL A 181 -14.00 6.62 -3.52
N ALA A 182 -12.88 7.15 -3.04
CA ALA A 182 -12.78 8.48 -2.45
C ALA A 182 -12.46 9.51 -3.55
N ASP A 183 -13.52 10.08 -4.13
CA ASP A 183 -13.41 11.02 -5.26
C ASP A 183 -13.04 12.44 -4.80
N THR A 184 -11.73 12.70 -4.70
CA THR A 184 -11.24 14.03 -4.31
C THR A 184 -11.31 15.05 -5.44
N ILE A 185 -11.49 14.62 -6.70
CA ILE A 185 -11.70 15.52 -7.84
C ILE A 185 -13.00 16.28 -7.67
N VAL A 186 -14.10 15.56 -7.44
CA VAL A 186 -15.41 16.17 -7.17
C VAL A 186 -15.41 16.93 -5.84
N ALA A 187 -14.74 16.42 -4.81
CA ALA A 187 -14.66 17.12 -3.53
C ALA A 187 -13.95 18.48 -3.66
N PHE A 188 -12.87 18.56 -4.43
CA PHE A 188 -12.18 19.83 -4.74
C PHE A 188 -13.10 20.77 -5.51
N ASN A 189 -13.76 20.27 -6.56
CA ASN A 189 -14.68 21.08 -7.38
C ASN A 189 -15.88 21.62 -6.59
N ASN A 190 -16.36 20.87 -5.60
CA ASN A 190 -17.50 21.24 -4.75
C ASN A 190 -17.11 22.01 -3.49
N SER A 191 -15.81 22.23 -3.23
CA SER A 191 -15.32 22.91 -2.02
C SER A 191 -15.70 24.39 -1.91
N GLY A 192 -16.10 25.01 -3.04
CA GLY A 192 -16.33 26.45 -3.16
C GLY A 192 -15.04 27.29 -3.13
N LYS A 193 -13.87 26.66 -3.20
CA LYS A 193 -12.55 27.30 -3.27
C LYS A 193 -11.98 27.19 -4.67
N ALA A 194 -11.12 28.14 -5.07
CA ALA A 194 -10.34 27.95 -6.28
C ALA A 194 -9.31 26.85 -6.04
N TYR A 195 -8.93 26.12 -7.09
CA TYR A 195 -7.95 25.03 -6.91
C TYR A 195 -6.60 25.56 -6.40
N ASP A 196 -6.17 26.74 -6.84
CA ASP A 196 -4.91 27.36 -6.40
C ASP A 196 -4.93 27.72 -4.91
N ASP A 197 -6.12 27.82 -4.28
CA ASP A 197 -6.23 27.97 -2.82
C ASP A 197 -6.07 26.64 -2.06
N LEU A 198 -6.11 25.51 -2.78
CA LEU A 198 -6.03 24.15 -2.25
C LEU A 198 -4.73 23.43 -2.62
N SER A 199 -3.93 24.01 -3.51
CA SER A 199 -2.65 23.47 -3.96
C SER A 199 -1.74 24.59 -4.46
N ASN A 200 -0.57 24.70 -3.85
CA ASN A 200 0.36 25.80 -4.13
C ASN A 200 1.11 25.63 -5.46
N ASP A 201 1.28 24.39 -5.92
CA ASP A 201 2.01 24.04 -7.16
C ASP A 201 1.10 23.42 -8.24
N GLY A 202 -0.20 23.32 -7.97
CA GLY A 202 -1.17 22.73 -8.87
C GLY A 202 -1.16 21.20 -8.92
N VAL A 203 -0.37 20.52 -8.09
CA VAL A 203 -0.36 19.05 -7.98
C VAL A 203 -0.67 18.64 -6.56
N HIS A 204 0.15 19.10 -5.61
CA HIS A 204 0.12 18.62 -4.24
C HIS A 204 -0.88 19.42 -3.39
N PRO A 205 -1.78 18.77 -2.64
CA PRO A 205 -2.70 19.45 -1.75
C PRO A 205 -1.96 20.17 -0.62
N ASN A 206 -2.26 21.47 -0.43
CA ASN A 206 -1.84 22.23 0.76
C ASN A 206 -2.69 21.83 1.98
N ASP A 207 -2.49 22.45 3.14
CA ASP A 207 -3.24 22.10 4.36
C ASP A 207 -4.77 22.04 4.14
N ALA A 208 -5.34 23.00 3.40
CA ALA A 208 -6.78 22.99 3.09
C ALA A 208 -7.18 21.90 2.10
N GLY A 209 -6.32 21.56 1.14
CA GLY A 209 -6.53 20.43 0.25
C GLY A 209 -6.41 19.07 0.96
N GLN A 210 -5.46 18.94 1.88
CA GLN A 210 -5.24 17.74 2.70
C GLN A 210 -6.46 17.45 3.58
N GLU A 211 -7.09 18.48 4.14
CA GLU A 211 -8.36 18.37 4.85
C GLU A 211 -9.45 17.76 3.96
N ILE A 212 -9.55 18.18 2.69
CA ILE A 212 -10.53 17.63 1.75
C ILE A 212 -10.24 16.15 1.46
N TYR A 213 -8.98 15.76 1.28
CA TYR A 213 -8.59 14.35 1.12
C TYR A 213 -9.01 13.53 2.34
N TYR A 214 -8.68 14.01 3.54
CA TYR A 214 -9.04 13.35 4.79
C TYR A 214 -10.56 13.19 4.93
N GLU A 215 -11.34 14.27 4.77
CA GLU A 215 -12.80 14.22 4.90
C GLU A 215 -13.45 13.32 3.84
N THR A 216 -12.91 13.29 2.62
CA THR A 216 -13.41 12.41 1.55
C THR A 216 -13.22 10.94 1.90
N VAL A 217 -12.01 10.54 2.33
CA VAL A 217 -11.72 9.15 2.76
C VAL A 217 -12.52 8.79 4.00
N LYS A 218 -12.59 9.70 4.97
CA LYS A 218 -13.40 9.53 6.19
C LYS A 218 -14.87 9.26 5.86
N ASN A 219 -15.46 10.04 4.94
CA ASN A 219 -16.87 9.85 4.57
C ASN A 219 -17.13 8.47 3.95
N VAL A 220 -16.22 8.00 3.08
CA VAL A 220 -16.29 6.64 2.53
C VAL A 220 -16.25 5.58 3.64
N ILE A 221 -15.36 5.75 4.63
CA ILE A 221 -15.28 4.85 5.79
C ILE A 221 -16.58 4.88 6.60
N ASP A 222 -17.06 6.08 6.95
CA ASP A 222 -18.26 6.26 7.77
C ASP A 222 -19.51 5.65 7.11
N GLU A 223 -19.66 5.82 5.80
CA GLU A 223 -20.75 5.23 5.02
C GLU A 223 -20.70 3.69 5.04
N ASN A 224 -19.50 3.11 4.87
CA ASN A 224 -19.32 1.66 4.89
C ASN A 224 -19.45 1.05 6.31
N VAL A 225 -19.05 1.79 7.35
CA VAL A 225 -19.31 1.42 8.75
C VAL A 225 -20.82 1.43 9.02
N ALA A 226 -21.53 2.47 8.59
CA ALA A 226 -22.99 2.58 8.75
C ALA A 226 -23.74 1.49 7.98
N ALA A 227 -23.25 1.12 6.79
CA ALA A 227 -23.79 0.02 5.99
C ALA A 227 -23.41 -1.37 6.54
N SER A 228 -22.47 -1.46 7.49
CA SER A 228 -21.87 -2.71 7.96
C SER A 228 -21.32 -3.54 6.79
N THR A 229 -20.64 -2.87 5.85
CA THR A 229 -20.10 -3.50 4.65
C THR A 229 -19.19 -4.66 5.03
N GLY A 230 -19.45 -5.83 4.44
CA GLY A 230 -18.68 -7.06 4.69
C GLY A 230 -17.32 -7.07 3.99
N LYS A 231 -16.70 -8.24 3.95
CA LYS A 231 -15.45 -8.46 3.22
C LYS A 231 -15.66 -8.29 1.71
N MET A 232 -14.58 -7.90 1.03
CA MET A 232 -14.57 -7.82 -0.43
C MET A 232 -14.88 -9.18 -1.05
N GLU A 233 -15.63 -9.16 -2.15
CA GLU A 233 -15.89 -10.37 -2.92
C GLU A 233 -14.62 -10.81 -3.65
N ASN A 234 -14.45 -12.13 -3.82
CA ASN A 234 -13.39 -12.64 -4.65
C ASN A 234 -13.84 -12.67 -6.11
N VAL A 235 -13.30 -11.77 -6.91
CA VAL A 235 -13.50 -11.70 -8.37
C VAL A 235 -12.18 -11.97 -9.09
N ASP A 236 -12.27 -12.53 -10.30
CA ASP A 236 -11.13 -12.80 -11.18
C ASP A 236 -10.48 -11.50 -11.68
N ALA A 237 -9.21 -11.56 -12.07
CA ALA A 237 -8.52 -10.42 -12.67
C ALA A 237 -9.14 -10.02 -14.02
N ILE A 238 -9.16 -8.71 -14.30
CA ILE A 238 -9.60 -8.13 -15.57
C ILE A 238 -8.52 -8.35 -16.62
N ASN A 239 -7.29 -7.94 -16.31
CA ASN A 239 -6.16 -8.05 -17.21
C ASN A 239 -5.34 -9.30 -16.90
N ALA A 240 -5.20 -10.20 -17.88
CA ALA A 240 -4.43 -11.43 -17.73
C ALA A 240 -2.93 -11.18 -17.44
N ASP A 241 -2.38 -10.05 -17.90
CA ASP A 241 -0.99 -9.70 -17.64
C ASP A 241 -0.70 -9.39 -16.16
N VAL A 242 -1.74 -9.19 -15.33
CA VAL A 242 -1.56 -9.01 -13.88
C VAL A 242 -0.96 -10.24 -13.22
N HIS A 243 -1.19 -11.43 -13.78
CA HIS A 243 -0.60 -12.67 -13.24
C HIS A 243 0.92 -12.66 -13.29
N LYS A 244 1.56 -11.85 -14.15
CA LYS A 244 3.03 -11.64 -14.11
C LYS A 244 3.53 -11.05 -12.78
N PHE A 245 2.63 -10.64 -11.90
CA PHE A 245 2.89 -10.03 -10.60
C PHE A 245 2.35 -10.86 -9.42
N ASP A 246 1.96 -12.13 -9.65
CA ASP A 246 1.43 -13.00 -8.60
C ASP A 246 2.51 -13.43 -7.59
N ASN A 247 3.73 -13.65 -8.08
CA ASN A 247 4.89 -13.96 -7.26
C ASN A 247 5.92 -12.84 -7.33
N PHE A 248 6.73 -12.74 -6.29
CA PHE A 248 7.69 -11.66 -6.12
C PHE A 248 8.93 -12.13 -5.37
N ILE A 249 10.08 -11.62 -5.78
CA ILE A 249 11.32 -11.71 -5.01
C ILE A 249 12.05 -10.37 -5.03
N TRP A 250 12.55 -9.97 -3.86
CA TRP A 250 13.36 -8.78 -3.68
C TRP A 250 14.82 -9.16 -3.40
N TYR A 251 15.75 -8.45 -4.03
CA TYR A 251 17.17 -8.52 -3.78
C TYR A 251 17.67 -7.15 -3.32
N GLY A 252 17.98 -7.03 -2.04
CA GLY A 252 18.44 -5.79 -1.42
C GLY A 252 19.89 -5.48 -1.74
N ALA A 253 20.19 -4.22 -2.05
CA ALA A 253 21.56 -3.76 -2.33
C ALA A 253 22.51 -3.95 -1.13
N ASP A 254 21.97 -3.90 0.10
CA ASP A 254 22.69 -4.04 1.36
C ASP A 254 22.85 -5.50 1.83
N LYS A 255 21.90 -6.37 1.46
CA LYS A 255 21.83 -7.76 1.93
C LYS A 255 22.36 -8.77 0.91
N ASP A 256 21.95 -8.62 -0.35
CA ASP A 256 22.12 -9.66 -1.37
C ASP A 256 23.22 -9.31 -2.37
N PHE A 257 23.33 -8.03 -2.72
CA PHE A 257 24.38 -7.56 -3.63
C PHE A 257 25.73 -7.41 -2.94
N LYS A 258 26.79 -7.71 -3.68
CA LYS A 258 28.16 -7.32 -3.36
C LYS A 258 28.54 -6.09 -4.18
N ARG A 259 28.79 -4.97 -3.50
CA ARG A 259 29.45 -3.80 -4.09
C ARG A 259 30.93 -4.10 -4.32
N VAL A 260 31.39 -4.07 -5.57
CA VAL A 260 32.76 -4.45 -5.96
C VAL A 260 33.67 -3.25 -6.16
N ASP A 261 33.11 -2.08 -6.46
CA ASP A 261 33.80 -0.78 -6.52
C ASP A 261 32.82 0.39 -6.26
N ASP A 262 33.25 1.62 -6.50
CA ASP A 262 32.45 2.83 -6.25
C ASP A 262 31.17 2.90 -7.08
N THR A 263 31.05 2.16 -8.18
CA THR A 263 29.91 2.27 -9.11
C THR A 263 29.21 0.95 -9.41
N THR A 264 29.78 -0.18 -8.97
CA THR A 264 29.39 -1.51 -9.45
C THR A 264 28.91 -2.44 -8.34
N PHE A 265 27.77 -3.08 -8.59
CA PHE A 265 27.20 -4.12 -7.76
C PHE A 265 27.09 -5.44 -8.53
N THR A 266 27.26 -6.56 -7.84
CA THR A 266 27.13 -7.92 -8.40
C THR A 266 26.27 -8.78 -7.49
N LEU A 267 25.41 -9.60 -8.09
CA LEU A 267 24.54 -10.56 -7.41
C LEU A 267 24.63 -11.89 -8.14
N ASN A 268 24.87 -12.99 -7.42
CA ASN A 268 24.69 -14.33 -7.97
C ASN A 268 23.27 -14.79 -7.65
N ALA A 269 22.42 -14.86 -8.67
CA ALA A 269 21.02 -15.26 -8.54
C ALA A 269 20.57 -15.98 -9.81
N SER A 270 19.51 -16.78 -9.67
CA SER A 270 18.75 -17.28 -10.81
C SER A 270 17.30 -16.86 -10.61
N ALA A 271 16.79 -16.10 -11.57
CA ALA A 271 15.45 -15.51 -11.53
C ALA A 271 14.95 -15.28 -12.95
N SER A 272 13.64 -15.28 -13.14
CA SER A 272 13.01 -14.99 -14.42
C SER A 272 11.69 -14.25 -14.22
N GLY A 273 11.31 -13.40 -15.16
CA GLY A 273 10.04 -12.65 -15.15
C GLY A 273 10.22 -11.16 -15.36
N VAL A 274 9.25 -10.37 -14.87
CA VAL A 274 9.28 -8.90 -14.92
C VAL A 274 10.36 -8.40 -13.98
N PHE A 275 11.31 -7.65 -14.51
CA PHE A 275 12.49 -7.20 -13.80
C PHE A 275 12.39 -5.71 -13.44
N GLY A 276 12.49 -5.39 -12.15
CA GLY A 276 12.49 -4.02 -11.64
C GLY A 276 13.79 -3.62 -10.95
N ILE A 277 14.09 -2.32 -10.98
CA ILE A 277 15.21 -1.68 -10.28
C ILE A 277 14.72 -0.53 -9.40
N ASP A 278 15.36 -0.36 -8.25
CA ASP A 278 15.08 0.70 -7.29
C ASP A 278 16.36 1.47 -6.94
N TYR A 279 16.37 2.76 -7.28
CA TYR A 279 17.49 3.63 -6.95
C TYR A 279 17.09 5.11 -6.90
N THR A 280 17.92 5.91 -6.22
CA THR A 280 17.80 7.36 -6.19
C THR A 280 18.29 7.99 -7.49
N PHE A 281 17.44 8.80 -8.11
CA PHE A 281 17.80 9.70 -9.19
C PHE A 281 18.45 10.96 -8.63
N GLU A 282 19.59 11.32 -9.19
CA GLU A 282 20.32 12.56 -8.95
C GLU A 282 20.01 13.59 -10.05
N SER A 283 20.32 14.87 -9.82
CA SER A 283 20.15 15.90 -10.84
C SER A 283 20.92 15.55 -12.13
N GLY A 284 20.24 15.63 -13.28
CA GLY A 284 20.79 15.31 -14.60
C GLY A 284 20.56 13.86 -15.03
N ASP A 285 21.49 13.31 -15.81
CA ASP A 285 21.34 11.98 -16.41
C ASP A 285 21.66 10.84 -15.43
N ASN A 286 20.66 10.01 -15.18
CA ASN A 286 20.73 8.82 -14.35
C ASN A 286 20.76 7.58 -15.21
N LYS A 287 21.85 6.80 -15.11
CA LYS A 287 22.02 5.60 -15.93
C LYS A 287 22.48 4.42 -15.07
N ALA A 288 21.86 3.28 -15.31
CA ALA A 288 22.30 2.00 -14.77
C ALA A 288 22.51 1.01 -15.92
N ASP A 289 23.77 0.65 -16.20
CA ASP A 289 24.08 -0.44 -17.13
C ASP A 289 23.93 -1.78 -16.41
N ILE A 290 22.97 -2.57 -16.86
CA ILE A 290 22.61 -3.85 -16.25
C ILE A 290 23.09 -4.97 -17.17
N TYR A 291 23.93 -5.83 -16.64
CA TYR A 291 24.45 -7.01 -17.30
C TYR A 291 23.81 -8.25 -16.70
N VAL A 292 23.36 -9.15 -17.56
CA VAL A 292 22.83 -10.46 -17.19
C VAL A 292 23.74 -11.53 -17.78
N ASP A 293 24.26 -12.40 -16.93
CA ASP A 293 25.14 -13.52 -17.28
C ASP A 293 26.37 -13.12 -18.12
N GLY A 294 26.86 -11.90 -17.88
CA GLY A 294 28.07 -11.35 -18.49
C GLY A 294 27.83 -10.45 -19.71
N GLU A 295 26.63 -10.45 -20.28
CA GLU A 295 26.26 -9.63 -21.44
C GLU A 295 25.48 -8.39 -20.99
N LEU A 296 25.66 -7.26 -21.68
CA LEU A 296 24.84 -6.07 -21.43
C LEU A 296 23.40 -6.38 -21.82
N PHE A 297 22.49 -6.33 -20.84
CA PHE A 297 21.07 -6.63 -21.03
C PHE A 297 20.31 -5.35 -21.33
N GLU A 298 20.32 -4.40 -20.40
CA GLU A 298 19.61 -3.13 -20.51
C GLU A 298 20.43 -1.97 -19.93
N SER A 299 20.16 -0.77 -20.42
CA SER A 299 20.82 0.47 -19.98
C SER A 299 19.81 1.59 -19.70
N PRO A 300 18.86 1.39 -18.76
CA PRO A 300 17.88 2.43 -18.41
C PRO A 300 18.58 3.75 -18.14
N THR A 301 18.11 4.79 -18.84
CA THR A 301 18.63 6.16 -18.74
C THR A 301 17.46 7.12 -18.55
N VAL A 302 17.49 7.90 -17.48
CA VAL A 302 16.46 8.89 -17.14
C VAL A 302 17.12 10.23 -16.84
N THR A 303 16.68 11.29 -17.51
CA THR A 303 17.10 12.65 -17.17
C THR A 303 16.15 13.20 -16.09
N PHE A 304 16.71 13.64 -14.96
CA PHE A 304 15.98 14.19 -13.83
C PHE A 304 16.36 15.66 -13.62
N ASP A 305 15.53 16.57 -14.17
CA ASP A 305 15.79 18.01 -14.22
C ASP A 305 15.33 18.76 -12.95
N TYR A 306 15.73 18.24 -11.79
CA TYR A 306 15.46 18.85 -10.48
C TYR A 306 16.76 19.08 -9.72
N ASP A 307 16.75 20.00 -8.76
CA ASP A 307 17.90 20.36 -7.91
C ASP A 307 18.00 19.53 -6.62
N PHE A 308 17.16 18.50 -6.49
CA PHE A 308 17.14 17.52 -5.42
C PHE A 308 17.26 16.10 -5.98
N SER A 309 17.39 15.11 -5.09
CA SER A 309 17.39 13.70 -5.45
C SER A 309 16.13 12.99 -4.96
N GLN A 310 15.69 11.97 -5.69
CA GLN A 310 14.44 11.26 -5.41
C GLN A 310 14.55 9.77 -5.72
N ARG A 311 14.02 8.91 -4.84
CA ARG A 311 14.01 7.46 -5.04
C ARG A 311 12.92 7.06 -6.02
N HIS A 312 13.27 6.24 -7.01
CA HIS A 312 12.33 5.70 -7.98
C HIS A 312 12.44 4.19 -8.13
N ILE A 313 11.30 3.55 -8.35
CA ILE A 313 11.19 2.14 -8.72
C ILE A 313 10.63 2.07 -10.14
N LEU A 314 11.34 1.39 -11.03
CA LEU A 314 10.97 1.27 -12.44
C LEU A 314 11.10 -0.17 -12.93
N VAL A 315 10.26 -0.49 -13.92
CA VAL A 315 10.43 -1.70 -14.73
C VAL A 315 11.61 -1.50 -15.67
N VAL A 316 12.52 -2.47 -15.65
CA VAL A 316 13.66 -2.58 -16.58
C VAL A 316 13.24 -3.36 -17.82
N SER A 317 12.55 -4.49 -17.63
CA SER A 317 12.03 -5.34 -18.72
C SER A 317 10.83 -6.14 -18.24
N ASP A 318 9.88 -6.40 -19.15
CA ASP A 318 8.73 -7.28 -18.90
C ASP A 318 9.10 -8.78 -18.93
N ASP A 319 10.28 -9.11 -19.48
CA ASP A 319 10.82 -10.46 -19.53
C ASP A 319 12.35 -10.40 -19.43
N CYS A 320 12.88 -10.92 -18.35
CA CYS A 320 14.30 -11.10 -18.12
C CYS A 320 14.51 -12.48 -17.54
N THR A 321 15.56 -13.19 -17.98
CA THR A 321 15.97 -14.47 -17.41
C THR A 321 17.45 -14.40 -17.05
N VAL A 322 17.74 -14.70 -15.80
CA VAL A 322 19.08 -14.73 -15.21
C VAL A 322 19.38 -16.17 -14.80
N GLU A 323 20.46 -16.73 -15.31
CA GLU A 323 20.91 -18.07 -14.95
C GLU A 323 21.89 -18.06 -13.77
N LYS A 324 22.73 -17.01 -13.67
CA LYS A 324 23.87 -17.01 -12.76
C LYS A 324 24.17 -15.67 -12.11
N GLU A 325 24.28 -14.59 -12.87
CA GLU A 325 24.82 -13.32 -12.36
C GLU A 325 24.08 -12.11 -12.92
N ILE A 326 23.78 -11.16 -12.04
CA ILE A 326 23.42 -9.78 -12.38
C ILE A 326 24.55 -8.87 -11.97
N LYS A 327 24.93 -7.94 -12.84
CA LYS A 327 25.87 -6.86 -12.52
C LYS A 327 25.25 -5.52 -12.91
N VAL A 328 25.25 -4.57 -11.98
CA VAL A 328 24.73 -3.22 -12.19
C VAL A 328 25.87 -2.23 -12.09
N VAL A 329 26.02 -1.36 -13.08
CA VAL A 329 27.07 -0.33 -13.14
C VAL A 329 26.41 1.04 -13.31
N PHE A 330 26.61 1.92 -12.34
CA PHE A 330 26.10 3.30 -12.40
C PHE A 330 27.14 4.26 -13.01
N ASN A 331 26.68 5.39 -13.55
CA ASN A 331 27.57 6.40 -14.13
C ASN A 331 28.42 7.14 -13.08
N SER A 332 27.94 7.21 -11.84
CA SER A 332 28.60 7.93 -10.76
C SER A 332 28.49 7.19 -9.42
N LYS A 333 29.40 7.52 -8.50
CA LYS A 333 29.35 7.01 -7.13
C LYS A 333 28.07 7.45 -6.41
N GLU A 334 27.64 8.70 -6.64
CA GLU A 334 26.42 9.27 -6.04
C GLU A 334 25.19 8.41 -6.40
N GLN A 335 25.01 8.08 -7.68
CA GLN A 335 23.92 7.21 -8.14
C GLN A 335 24.04 5.80 -7.58
N ALA A 336 25.26 5.26 -7.52
CA ALA A 336 25.50 3.95 -6.92
C ALA A 336 25.20 3.91 -5.41
N ASP A 337 25.43 5.00 -4.69
CA ASP A 337 25.09 5.12 -3.27
C ASP A 337 23.56 5.16 -3.05
N GLY A 338 22.82 5.58 -4.07
CA GLY A 338 21.35 5.60 -4.11
C GLY A 338 20.69 4.25 -4.42
N PHE A 339 21.44 3.22 -4.84
CA PHE A 339 20.90 1.91 -5.21
C PHE A 339 20.31 1.17 -4.01
N GLN A 340 19.03 0.80 -4.09
CA GLN A 340 18.31 0.10 -3.01
C GLN A 340 18.18 -1.40 -3.26
N GLY A 341 18.11 -1.79 -4.53
CA GLY A 341 17.98 -3.20 -4.91
C GLY A 341 17.21 -3.39 -6.20
N MET A 342 16.79 -4.64 -6.40
CA MET A 342 16.08 -5.10 -7.59
C MET A 342 15.01 -6.11 -7.21
N CYS A 343 14.04 -6.32 -8.10
CA CYS A 343 13.02 -7.32 -7.93
C CYS A 343 12.72 -8.09 -9.22
N PHE A 344 12.21 -9.31 -9.05
CA PHE A 344 11.59 -10.07 -10.13
C PHE A 344 10.16 -10.44 -9.73
N SER A 345 9.25 -10.43 -10.70
CA SER A 345 7.88 -10.90 -10.54
C SER A 345 7.48 -11.88 -11.65
N TRP A 346 6.64 -12.87 -11.34
CA TRP A 346 6.22 -13.89 -12.30
C TRP A 346 4.87 -14.54 -11.93
N GLU A 347 4.30 -15.29 -12.88
CA GLU A 347 3.05 -16.07 -12.72
C GLU A 347 3.11 -17.21 -11.70
#